data_AF-A0A9E7NDT0-F1
#
_entry.id   AF-A0A9E7NDT0-F1
#
_cell.length_a   1.000
_cell.length_b   1.000
_cell.length_c   1.000
_cell.angle_alpha   90.00
_cell.angle_beta   90.00
_cell.angle_gamma   90.00
#
_symmetry.space_group_name_H-M   'P 1'
#
loop_
_entity.id
_entity.type
_entity.pdbx_description
1 polymer ?
#
loop_
_entity_poly.entity_id
_entity_poly.type
_entity_poly.pdbx_seq_one_letter_code
_entity_poly.pdbx_strand_id
1 'polypeptide(L)'
;MRDELRARREETWRLLVEMGIGYSDAVARIAENFDCNESTVKTDISRMETWIGELDVAYYSGVSRLRELRQQRQRLNQMALEARQQEDLTTEKSVRQEIRQNLESDMRMSQRLGLTNEEPQQFELAQGLEPEDEELLDEFCGVEGEAVSLEEMA
;
A
#
# COMPACT_ATOMS: atom_id res chain seq x y z
N MET A 1 -15.87 0.99 -33.93
CA MET A 1 -16.78 0.04 -33.26
C MET A 1 -16.04 -0.94 -32.33
N ARG A 2 -15.00 -1.67 -32.77
CA ARG A 2 -14.20 -2.52 -31.84
C ARG A 2 -13.45 -1.70 -30.77
N ASP A 3 -12.91 -0.55 -31.15
CA ASP A 3 -12.12 0.29 -30.22
C ASP A 3 -12.99 0.96 -29.16
N GLU A 4 -14.22 1.32 -29.52
CA GLU A 4 -15.20 1.93 -28.62
C GLU A 4 -15.75 0.92 -27.61
N LEU A 5 -16.04 -0.31 -28.05
CA LEU A 5 -16.38 -1.42 -27.15
C LEU A 5 -15.24 -1.73 -26.19
N ARG A 6 -14.00 -1.73 -26.69
CA ARG A 6 -12.81 -1.95 -25.88
C ARG A 6 -12.64 -0.83 -24.85
N ALA A 7 -12.68 0.43 -25.27
CA ALA A 7 -12.58 1.59 -24.39
C ALA A 7 -13.68 1.59 -23.32
N ARG A 8 -14.92 1.21 -23.68
CA ARG A 8 -16.02 1.08 -22.72
C ARG A 8 -15.75 0.00 -21.69
N ARG A 9 -15.23 -1.16 -22.10
CA ARG A 9 -14.86 -2.28 -21.20
C ARG A 9 -13.69 -1.91 -20.30
N GLU A 10 -12.69 -1.21 -20.84
CA GLU A 10 -11.57 -0.66 -20.06
C GLU A 10 -12.06 0.33 -19.00
N GLU A 11 -12.93 1.27 -19.37
CA GLU A 11 -13.55 2.20 -18.43
C GLU A 11 -14.43 1.49 -17.40
N THR A 12 -15.18 0.46 -17.82
CA THR A 12 -16.00 -0.37 -16.92
C THR A 12 -15.14 -1.03 -15.85
N TRP A 13 -14.03 -1.64 -16.27
CA TRP A 13 -13.10 -2.28 -15.36
C TRP A 13 -12.38 -1.24 -14.47
N ARG A 14 -11.99 -0.09 -15.03
CA ARG A 14 -11.39 1.02 -14.29
C ARG A 14 -12.33 1.53 -13.18
N LEU A 15 -13.61 1.75 -13.47
CA LEU A 15 -14.53 2.29 -12.47
C LEU A 15 -14.88 1.28 -11.37
N LEU A 16 -15.11 0.02 -11.75
CA LEU A 16 -15.55 -1.01 -10.81
C LEU A 16 -14.40 -1.64 -10.03
N VAL A 17 -13.32 -2.02 -10.71
CA VAL A 17 -12.22 -2.80 -10.12
C VAL A 17 -11.14 -1.87 -9.60
N GLU A 18 -10.66 -0.92 -10.42
CA GLU A 18 -9.69 0.02 -9.88
C GLU A 18 -10.38 0.97 -8.91
N MET A 19 -11.35 1.77 -9.36
CA MET A 19 -11.90 2.88 -8.59
C MET A 19 -12.79 2.47 -7.42
N GLY A 20 -13.30 1.23 -7.41
CA GLY A 20 -14.24 0.76 -6.40
C GLY A 20 -15.53 1.56 -6.38
N ILE A 21 -15.92 2.16 -7.52
CA ILE A 21 -17.18 2.90 -7.63
C ILE A 21 -18.35 1.91 -7.52
N GLY A 22 -19.40 2.31 -6.82
CA GLY A 22 -20.62 1.53 -6.69
C GLY A 22 -21.25 1.19 -8.05
N TYR A 23 -21.82 0.00 -8.17
CA TYR A 23 -22.37 -0.54 -9.42
C TYR A 23 -23.28 0.45 -10.17
N SER A 24 -24.23 1.06 -9.46
CA SER A 24 -25.19 2.01 -10.06
C SER A 24 -24.51 3.26 -10.62
N ASP A 25 -23.54 3.82 -9.90
CA ASP A 25 -22.81 5.03 -10.30
C ASP A 25 -21.88 4.75 -11.47
N ALA A 26 -21.22 3.59 -11.47
CA ALA A 26 -20.38 3.15 -12.59
C ALA A 26 -21.22 2.99 -13.86
N VAL A 27 -22.38 2.31 -13.77
CA VAL A 27 -23.29 2.11 -14.90
C VAL A 27 -23.77 3.44 -15.48
N ALA A 28 -24.22 4.37 -14.64
CA ALA A 28 -24.70 5.68 -15.08
C ALA A 28 -23.60 6.48 -15.79
N ARG A 29 -22.40 6.52 -15.21
CA ARG A 29 -21.25 7.24 -15.79
C ARG A 29 -20.79 6.66 -17.12
N ILE A 30 -20.75 5.34 -17.26
CA ILE A 30 -20.32 4.68 -18.50
C ILE A 30 -21.37 4.86 -19.60
N ALA A 31 -22.66 4.78 -19.22
CA ALA A 31 -23.77 5.03 -20.13
C ALA A 31 -23.70 6.45 -20.71
N GLU A 32 -23.46 7.45 -19.85
CA GLU A 32 -23.29 8.85 -20.25
C GLU A 32 -22.03 9.07 -21.11
N ASN A 33 -20.87 8.56 -20.67
CA ASN A 33 -19.59 8.79 -21.34
C ASN A 33 -19.50 8.16 -22.75
N PHE A 34 -20.23 7.07 -22.99
CA PHE A 34 -20.21 6.34 -24.26
C PHE A 34 -21.54 6.42 -25.02
N ASP A 35 -22.42 7.35 -24.63
CA ASP A 35 -23.75 7.56 -25.23
C ASP A 35 -24.50 6.25 -25.51
N CYS A 36 -24.58 5.40 -24.48
CA CYS A 36 -25.17 4.07 -24.60
C CYS A 36 -26.16 3.77 -23.47
N ASN A 37 -27.09 2.84 -23.72
CA ASN A 37 -28.06 2.46 -22.70
C ASN A 37 -27.38 1.78 -21.52
N GLU A 38 -27.87 2.06 -20.30
CA GLU A 38 -27.42 1.36 -19.10
C GLU A 38 -27.52 -0.16 -19.22
N SER A 39 -28.54 -0.68 -19.92
CA SER A 39 -28.69 -2.12 -20.15
C SER A 39 -27.51 -2.73 -20.91
N THR A 40 -26.90 -1.98 -21.82
CA THR A 40 -25.68 -2.37 -22.53
C THR A 40 -24.52 -2.50 -21.55
N VAL A 41 -24.33 -1.50 -20.68
CA VAL A 41 -23.26 -1.51 -19.66
C VAL A 41 -23.48 -2.64 -18.66
N LYS A 42 -24.72 -2.85 -18.20
CA LYS A 42 -25.07 -3.97 -17.30
C LYS A 42 -24.74 -5.32 -17.94
N THR A 43 -24.97 -5.47 -19.24
CA THR A 43 -24.62 -6.68 -20.00
C THR A 43 -23.10 -6.84 -20.13
N ASP A 44 -22.36 -5.75 -20.35
CA ASP A 44 -20.90 -5.79 -20.36
C ASP A 44 -20.36 -6.23 -19.00
N ILE A 45 -20.88 -5.67 -17.90
CA ILE A 45 -20.49 -6.05 -16.54
C ILE A 45 -20.82 -7.52 -16.25
N SER A 46 -22.02 -7.99 -16.61
CA SER A 46 -22.40 -9.39 -16.37
C SER A 46 -21.57 -10.38 -17.18
N ARG A 47 -20.94 -9.91 -18.27
CA ARG A 47 -20.07 -10.71 -19.13
C ARG A 47 -18.59 -10.40 -18.90
N MET A 48 -18.24 -9.70 -17.82
CA MET A 48 -16.87 -9.25 -17.58
C MET A 48 -15.85 -10.37 -17.64
N GLU A 49 -16.14 -11.52 -17.03
CA GLU A 49 -15.28 -12.71 -17.07
C GLU A 49 -14.94 -13.17 -18.50
N THR A 50 -15.83 -12.95 -19.46
CA THR A 50 -15.67 -13.42 -20.84
C THR A 50 -14.74 -12.54 -21.67
N TRP A 51 -14.65 -11.24 -21.36
CA TRP A 51 -13.86 -10.28 -22.13
C TRP A 51 -12.69 -9.69 -21.37
N ILE A 52 -12.65 -9.84 -20.05
CA ILE A 52 -11.53 -9.34 -19.25
C ILE A 52 -10.21 -10.00 -19.67
N GLY A 53 -10.28 -11.26 -20.13
CA GLY A 53 -9.19 -12.00 -20.76
C GLY A 53 -8.62 -11.36 -22.03
N GLU A 54 -9.44 -10.59 -22.73
CA GLU A 54 -9.09 -9.90 -23.98
C GLU A 54 -8.51 -8.50 -23.72
N LEU A 55 -8.81 -7.92 -22.55
CA LEU A 55 -8.01 -6.84 -22.00
C LEU A 55 -6.68 -7.46 -21.56
N ASP A 56 -5.55 -6.77 -21.75
CA ASP A 56 -4.23 -7.29 -21.36
C ASP A 56 -4.21 -7.63 -19.85
N VAL A 57 -4.59 -8.86 -19.49
CA VAL A 57 -4.91 -9.26 -18.11
C VAL A 57 -3.70 -9.05 -17.22
N ALA A 58 -2.50 -9.30 -17.73
CA ALA A 58 -1.27 -9.12 -16.97
C ALA A 58 -1.04 -7.64 -16.65
N TYR A 59 -1.28 -6.75 -17.61
CA TYR A 59 -1.20 -5.31 -17.39
C TYR A 59 -2.26 -4.83 -16.39
N TYR A 60 -3.54 -5.14 -16.64
CA TYR A 60 -4.65 -4.63 -15.83
C TYR A 60 -4.71 -5.27 -14.43
N SER A 61 -4.52 -6.59 -14.29
CA SER A 61 -4.38 -7.21 -12.96
C SER A 61 -3.20 -6.61 -12.19
N GLY A 62 -2.13 -6.26 -12.90
CA GLY A 62 -1.00 -5.54 -12.34
C GLY A 62 -1.38 -4.14 -11.84
N VAL A 63 -2.12 -3.36 -12.63
CA VAL A 63 -2.57 -2.01 -12.21
C VAL A 63 -3.51 -2.07 -11.01
N SER A 64 -4.47 -3.00 -10.98
CA SER A 64 -5.34 -3.19 -9.80
C SER A 64 -4.55 -3.57 -8.55
N ARG A 65 -3.60 -4.47 -8.69
CA ARG A 65 -2.78 -4.90 -7.56
C ARG A 65 -1.82 -3.80 -7.09
N LEU A 66 -1.30 -2.95 -7.99
CA LEU A 66 -0.57 -1.73 -7.61
C LEU A 66 -1.46 -0.79 -6.81
N ARG A 67 -2.71 -0.63 -7.22
CA ARG A 67 -3.65 0.22 -6.50
C ARG A 67 -3.93 -0.30 -5.09
N GLU A 68 -4.15 -1.59 -4.93
CA GLU A 68 -4.31 -2.23 -3.62
C GLU A 68 -3.09 -1.95 -2.73
N LEU A 69 -1.87 -2.11 -3.26
CA LEU A 69 -0.63 -1.82 -2.52
C LEU A 69 -0.59 -0.36 -2.06
N ARG A 70 -0.94 0.59 -2.94
CA ARG A 70 -0.99 2.03 -2.60
C ARG A 70 -2.03 2.34 -1.52
N GLN A 71 -3.21 1.74 -1.59
CA GLN A 71 -4.25 1.89 -0.56
C GLN A 71 -3.83 1.28 0.78
N GLN A 72 -3.24 0.09 0.76
CA GLN A 72 -2.67 -0.55 1.95
C GLN A 72 -1.61 0.32 2.58
N ARG A 73 -0.69 0.89 1.78
CA ARG A 73 0.33 1.82 2.27
C ARG A 73 -0.29 3.07 2.91
N GLN A 74 -1.33 3.64 2.34
CA GLN A 74 -2.02 4.79 2.95
C GLN A 74 -2.59 4.43 4.32
N ARG A 75 -3.23 3.25 4.44
CA ARG A 75 -3.76 2.74 5.71
C ARG A 75 -2.66 2.47 6.73
N LEU A 76 -1.54 1.87 6.32
CA LEU A 76 -0.38 1.65 7.18
C LEU A 76 0.23 2.96 7.68
N ASN A 77 0.33 3.99 6.83
CA ASN A 77 0.78 5.31 7.28
C ASN A 77 -0.15 5.91 8.34
N GLN A 78 -1.46 5.73 8.18
CA GLN A 78 -2.43 6.16 9.18
C GLN A 78 -2.24 5.40 10.50
N MET A 79 -2.08 4.07 10.45
CA MET A 79 -1.81 3.26 11.65
C MET A 79 -0.48 3.63 12.34
N ALA A 80 0.57 3.95 11.57
CA ALA A 80 1.85 4.41 12.14
C ALA A 80 1.71 5.77 12.85
N LEU A 81 0.90 6.68 12.30
CA LEU A 81 0.62 7.97 12.92
C LEU A 81 -0.19 7.80 14.22
N GLU A 82 -1.19 6.91 14.22
CA GLU A 82 -2.00 6.60 15.40
C GLU A 82 -1.15 5.94 16.50
N ALA A 83 -0.29 4.98 16.16
CA ALA A 83 0.63 4.35 17.12
C ALA A 83 1.60 5.36 17.74
N ARG A 84 2.13 6.29 16.93
CA ARG A 84 2.99 7.38 17.40
C ARG A 84 2.26 8.32 18.37
N GLN A 85 1.01 8.66 18.10
CA GLN A 85 0.18 9.49 18.98
C GLN A 85 -0.13 8.81 20.32
N GLN A 86 -0.15 7.47 20.33
CA GLN A 86 -0.38 6.65 21.52
C GLN A 86 0.92 6.26 22.24
N GLU A 87 2.07 6.77 21.80
CA GLU A 87 3.41 6.42 22.31
C GLU A 87 3.75 4.92 22.22
N ASP A 88 3.02 4.16 21.40
CA ASP A 88 3.35 2.76 21.10
C ASP A 88 4.40 2.69 19.99
N LEU A 89 5.65 2.93 20.40
CA LEU A 89 6.82 2.92 19.53
C LEU A 89 7.10 1.54 18.92
N THR A 90 6.66 0.46 19.58
CA THR A 90 6.85 -0.90 19.08
C THR A 90 5.98 -1.17 17.86
N THR A 91 4.70 -0.80 17.95
CA THR A 91 3.76 -0.88 16.83
C THR A 91 4.13 0.10 15.73
N GLU A 92 4.54 1.33 16.07
CA GLU A 92 5.03 2.29 15.06
C GLU A 92 6.19 1.71 14.24
N LYS A 93 7.20 1.14 14.91
CA LYS A 93 8.38 0.57 14.24
C LYS A 93 8.01 -0.60 13.32
N SER A 94 7.12 -1.49 13.78
CA SER A 94 6.65 -2.63 13.00
C SER A 94 5.89 -2.18 11.74
N VAL A 95 4.93 -1.26 11.89
CA VAL A 95 4.15 -0.72 10.77
C VAL A 95 5.04 0.02 9.77
N ARG A 96 6.05 0.77 10.25
CA ARG A 96 7.02 1.43 9.37
C ARG A 96 7.89 0.45 8.57
N GLN A 97 8.22 -0.71 9.13
CA GLN A 97 8.94 -1.75 8.40
C GLN A 97 8.04 -2.37 7.32
N GLU A 98 6.76 -2.59 7.62
CA GLU A 98 5.77 -3.07 6.65
C GLU A 98 5.56 -2.08 5.49
N ILE A 99 5.53 -0.78 5.78
CA ILE A 99 5.48 0.29 4.76
C ILE A 99 6.66 0.18 3.78
N ARG A 100 7.88 -0.09 4.27
CA ARG A 100 9.07 -0.24 3.42
C ARG A 100 8.96 -1.44 2.48
N GLN A 101 8.50 -2.59 2.99
CA GLN A 101 8.30 -3.79 2.17
C GLN A 101 7.21 -3.59 1.11
N ASN A 102 6.16 -2.86 1.47
CA ASN A 102 5.08 -2.52 0.54
C ASN A 102 5.56 -1.57 -0.57
N LEU A 103 6.42 -0.59 -0.23
CA LEU A 103 7.08 0.29 -1.20
C LEU A 103 7.96 -0.47 -2.20
N GLU A 104 8.78 -1.40 -1.72
CA GLU A 104 9.62 -2.22 -2.60
C GLU A 104 8.79 -3.06 -3.58
N SER A 105 7.66 -3.59 -3.09
CA SER A 105 6.72 -4.36 -3.90
C SER A 105 6.00 -3.48 -4.94
N ASP A 106 5.55 -2.28 -4.56
CA ASP A 106 4.95 -1.28 -5.46
C ASP A 106 5.94 -0.85 -6.56
N MET A 107 7.20 -0.57 -6.21
CA MET A 107 8.25 -0.18 -7.17
C MET A 107 8.54 -1.29 -8.19
N ARG A 108 8.80 -2.52 -7.74
CA ARG A 108 9.07 -3.67 -8.64
C ARG A 108 7.92 -3.90 -9.60
N MET A 109 6.71 -3.72 -9.12
CA MET A 109 5.51 -3.97 -9.88
C MET A 109 5.20 -2.83 -10.86
N SER A 110 5.47 -1.59 -10.47
CA SER A 110 5.37 -0.41 -11.33
C SER A 110 6.38 -0.46 -12.49
N GLN A 111 7.61 -0.91 -12.22
CA GLN A 111 8.62 -1.16 -13.26
C GLN A 111 8.22 -2.27 -14.22
N ARG A 112 7.69 -3.39 -13.71
CA ARG A 112 7.19 -4.50 -14.53
C ARG A 112 6.06 -4.08 -15.49
N LEU A 113 5.26 -3.11 -15.07
CA LEU A 113 4.16 -2.56 -15.86
C LEU A 113 4.60 -1.40 -16.76
N GLY A 114 5.89 -1.01 -16.73
CA GLY A 114 6.42 0.10 -17.52
C GLY A 114 5.88 1.47 -17.10
N LEU A 115 5.33 1.59 -15.89
CA LEU A 115 4.75 2.84 -15.37
C LEU A 115 5.79 3.79 -14.79
N THR A 116 6.96 3.28 -14.40
CA THR A 116 8.11 4.05 -13.91
C THR A 116 9.42 3.46 -14.41
N ASN A 117 10.36 4.33 -14.78
CA ASN A 117 11.71 3.97 -15.22
C ASN A 117 12.79 4.24 -14.16
N GLU A 118 12.40 4.65 -12.95
CA GLU A 118 13.35 4.87 -11.85
C GLU A 118 13.70 3.53 -11.20
N GLU A 119 14.99 3.18 -11.17
CA GLU A 119 15.50 2.05 -10.41
C GLU A 119 15.14 2.22 -8.92
N PRO A 120 14.86 1.13 -8.18
CA PRO A 120 14.55 1.26 -6.77
C PRO A 120 15.82 1.78 -6.10
N GLN A 121 15.83 3.05 -5.68
CA GLN A 121 16.90 3.56 -4.84
C GLN A 121 16.94 2.65 -3.61
N GLN A 122 18.02 1.89 -3.47
CA GLN A 122 18.35 1.29 -2.20
C GLN A 122 18.48 2.47 -1.24
N PHE A 123 17.44 2.69 -0.44
CA PHE A 123 17.57 3.53 0.74
C PHE A 123 18.55 2.76 1.63
N GLU A 124 19.84 3.02 1.45
CA GLU A 124 20.85 2.75 2.46
C GLU A 124 20.29 3.32 3.75
N LEU A 125 20.11 2.43 4.72
CA LEU A 125 19.77 2.78 6.07
C LEU A 125 20.86 3.77 6.51
N ALA A 126 20.56 5.06 6.44
CA ALA A 126 21.23 6.02 7.28
C ALA A 126 20.97 5.54 8.71
N GLN A 127 21.95 4.80 9.22
CA GLN A 127 22.17 4.52 10.63
C GLN A 127 22.41 5.89 11.28
N GLY A 128 21.34 6.64 11.46
CA GLY A 128 21.30 7.84 12.29
C GLY A 128 20.71 7.47 13.64
N LEU A 129 21.37 6.53 14.34
CA LEU A 129 21.41 6.62 15.80
C LEU A 129 22.48 7.68 16.05
N GLU A 130 22.05 8.91 16.25
CA GLU A 130 22.91 9.96 16.79
C GLU A 130 23.52 9.41 18.10
N PRO A 131 24.85 9.42 18.27
CA PRO A 131 25.50 8.95 19.48
C PRO A 131 25.36 9.92 20.66
N GLU A 132 24.38 10.82 20.64
CA GLU A 132 24.20 11.85 21.68
C GLU A 132 23.29 11.40 22.85
N ASP A 133 22.61 10.26 22.74
CA ASP A 133 21.74 9.74 23.81
C ASP A 133 22.41 8.70 24.75
N GLU A 134 23.71 8.41 24.56
CA GLU A 134 24.44 7.48 25.44
C GLU A 134 24.95 8.14 26.74
N GLU A 135 25.10 9.47 26.80
CA GLU A 135 25.55 10.17 28.03
C GLU A 135 24.44 10.32 29.08
N LEU A 136 23.16 10.22 28.71
CA LEU A 136 22.04 10.32 29.67
C LEU A 136 21.76 9.02 30.44
N LEU A 137 22.33 7.89 30.02
CA LEU A 137 22.20 6.61 30.72
C LEU A 137 23.27 6.40 31.80
N ASP A 138 24.42 7.08 31.70
CA ASP A 138 25.49 6.99 32.70
C ASP A 138 25.28 7.92 33.91
N GLU A 139 24.46 8.98 33.77
CA GLU A 139 24.13 9.88 34.89
C GLU A 139 23.00 9.34 35.80
N PHE A 140 22.19 8.39 35.33
CA PHE A 140 21.10 7.80 36.13
C PHE A 140 21.45 6.47 36.83
N CYS A 141 22.65 5.92 36.57
CA CYS A 141 23.18 4.72 37.25
C CYS A 141 24.26 5.05 38.32
N GLY A 142 24.34 6.30 38.75
CA GLY A 142 25.13 6.73 39.91
C GLY A 142 24.50 6.39 41.26
N VAL A 143 23.98 5.17 41.46
CA VAL A 143 23.67 4.67 42.81
C VAL A 143 24.90 3.93 43.32
N GLU A 144 25.79 4.70 43.94
CA GLU A 144 26.74 4.18 44.92
C GLU A 144 25.99 3.40 46.00
N GLY A 145 26.40 2.16 46.30
CA GLY A 145 25.98 1.49 47.54
C GLY A 145 25.97 -0.03 47.52
N GLU A 146 27.11 -0.60 47.92
CA GLU A 146 27.26 -1.90 48.59
C GLU A 146 26.89 -3.20 47.84
N ALA A 147 27.95 -3.85 47.36
CA ALA A 147 27.97 -5.30 47.12
C ALA A 147 27.70 -6.04 48.43
N VAL A 148 26.49 -6.60 48.59
CA VAL A 148 26.23 -7.62 49.62
C VAL A 148 26.57 -8.98 49.01
N SER A 149 27.72 -9.51 49.41
CA SER A 149 28.11 -10.90 49.21
C SER A 149 27.09 -11.83 49.88
N LEU A 150 26.41 -12.64 49.08
CA LEU A 150 25.63 -13.79 49.54
C LEU A 150 26.56 -15.00 49.74
N GLU A 151 27.39 -14.93 50.77
CA GLU A 151 27.97 -16.11 51.41
C GLU A 151 27.80 -15.98 52.91
N GLU A 152 27.37 -17.08 53.53
CA GLU A 152 27.03 -17.26 54.94
C GLU A 152 25.65 -16.73 55.37
N MET A 153 24.66 -17.63 55.43
CA MET A 153 24.09 -18.04 56.73
C MET A 153 23.07 -19.18 56.58
N ALA A 154 23.45 -20.33 57.16
CA ALA A 154 22.66 -21.48 57.64
C ALA A 154 22.14 -22.52 56.63
#